data_AF-A0A9E3RNV9-F1
#
_entry.id   AF-A0A9E3RNV9-F1
#
_cell.length_a   1.000
_cell.length_b   1.000
_cell.length_c   1.000
_cell.angle_alpha   90.00
_cell.angle_beta   90.00
_cell.angle_gamma   90.00
#
_symmetry.space_group_name_H-M   'P 1'
#
loop_
_entity.id
_entity.type
_entity.pdbx_description
1 polymer ?
#
loop_
_entity_poly.entity_id
_entity_poly.type
_entity_poly.pdbx_seq_one_letter_code
_entity_poly.pdbx_strand_id
1 'polypeptide(L)'
;MNRQSFAEQLLAQETTSSEWELRYRKELETMTERSLKPLEKVLYGFATGMCICFFVGFAVAAVLSWGRLPHLSTLGFALGSVFGLAFAVVTTQVLRRGRFNMKKDTGKITGIVWMFLIAMMTIFLVQGQQMPDTAKGTQMILVGLVFFVTFGVVGMLQYNIQQAELRLRESLLKVEMQIAELSERLLPKGSKIPEN
;
A
#
# COMPACT_ATOMS: atom_id res chain seq x y z
N MET A 1 4.88 -19.09 43.19
CA MET A 1 3.98 -17.98 42.82
C MET A 1 4.23 -17.60 41.37
N ASN A 2 3.24 -17.78 40.51
CA ASN A 2 3.37 -17.69 39.06
C ASN A 2 3.15 -16.24 38.61
N ARG A 3 4.23 -15.50 38.28
CA ARG A 3 4.16 -14.07 37.92
C ARG A 3 3.29 -13.77 36.69
N GLN A 4 3.14 -14.74 35.78
CA GLN A 4 2.33 -14.57 34.57
C GLN A 4 0.83 -14.44 34.88
N SER A 5 0.30 -15.16 35.88
CA SER A 5 -1.13 -15.13 36.20
C SER A 5 -1.56 -13.85 36.92
N PHE A 6 -0.64 -13.17 37.61
CA PHE A 6 -0.95 -11.93 38.32
C PHE A 6 -1.01 -10.73 37.36
N ALA A 7 -0.13 -10.71 36.35
CA ALA A 7 -0.18 -9.72 35.28
C ALA A 7 -1.46 -9.85 34.44
N GLU A 8 -1.87 -11.08 34.11
CA GLU A 8 -3.14 -11.34 33.40
C GLU A 8 -4.37 -10.99 34.26
N GLN A 9 -4.34 -11.23 35.57
CA GLN A 9 -5.42 -10.86 36.49
C GLN A 9 -5.53 -9.33 36.71
N LEU A 10 -4.40 -8.62 36.73
CA LEU A 10 -4.38 -7.15 36.77
C LEU A 10 -4.92 -6.56 35.47
N LEU A 11 -4.49 -7.07 34.31
CA LEU A 11 -5.00 -6.67 33.00
C LEU A 11 -6.50 -6.99 32.81
N ALA A 12 -7.02 -8.03 33.48
CA ALA A 12 -8.43 -8.40 33.40
C ALA A 12 -9.34 -7.58 34.35
N GLN A 13 -8.80 -7.02 35.44
CA GLN A 13 -9.52 -6.11 36.35
C GLN A 13 -9.39 -4.64 35.97
N GLU A 14 -8.49 -4.33 35.05
CA GLU A 14 -8.37 -3.08 34.32
C GLU A 14 -9.57 -2.96 33.36
N THR A 15 -10.78 -2.75 33.91
CA THR A 15 -11.91 -2.27 33.12
C THR A 15 -11.59 -0.83 32.74
N THR A 16 -10.72 -0.68 31.76
CA THR A 16 -10.29 0.56 31.13
C THR A 16 -11.53 1.40 30.86
N SER A 17 -11.44 2.66 31.25
CA SER A 17 -12.39 3.70 30.87
C SER A 17 -12.71 3.56 29.38
N SER A 18 -13.91 3.05 29.05
CA SER A 18 -14.33 2.78 27.66
C SER A 18 -14.24 4.01 26.75
N GLU A 19 -14.21 5.21 27.35
CA GLU A 19 -14.10 6.48 26.66
C GLU A 19 -12.72 6.70 26.02
N TRP A 20 -11.63 6.34 26.70
CA TRP A 20 -10.26 6.50 26.17
C TRP A 20 -9.96 5.50 25.06
N GLU A 21 -10.43 4.25 25.18
CA GLU A 21 -10.33 3.27 24.11
C GLU A 21 -11.10 3.69 22.86
N LEU A 22 -12.30 4.27 23.04
CA LEU A 22 -13.09 4.82 21.94
C LEU A 22 -12.38 5.97 21.24
N ARG A 23 -11.78 6.90 22.02
CA ARG A 23 -11.01 8.02 21.46
C ARG A 23 -9.78 7.54 20.69
N TYR A 24 -9.04 6.58 21.26
CA TYR A 24 -7.89 5.96 20.61
C TYR A 24 -8.27 5.26 19.30
N ARG A 25 -9.34 4.45 19.31
CA ARG A 25 -9.84 3.80 18.08
C ARG A 25 -10.24 4.83 17.02
N LYS A 26 -10.91 5.91 17.42
CA LYS A 26 -11.31 6.99 16.52
C LYS A 26 -10.11 7.69 15.91
N GLU A 27 -9.09 8.01 16.69
CA GLU A 27 -7.85 8.62 16.20
C GLU A 27 -7.10 7.68 15.24
N LEU A 28 -6.97 6.41 15.58
CA LEU A 28 -6.43 5.37 14.70
C LEU A 28 -7.16 5.27 13.36
N GLU A 29 -8.50 5.29 13.38
CA GLU A 29 -9.32 5.27 12.19
C GLU A 29 -9.09 6.52 11.35
N THR A 30 -9.00 7.71 11.96
CA THR A 30 -8.72 8.96 11.23
C THR A 30 -7.32 9.01 10.62
N MET A 31 -6.32 8.34 11.22
CA MET A 31 -4.98 8.25 10.65
C MET A 31 -4.89 7.21 9.53
N THR A 32 -5.69 6.15 9.59
CA THR A 32 -5.63 5.03 8.63
C THR A 32 -6.54 5.23 7.42
N GLU A 33 -7.70 5.87 7.61
CA GLU A 33 -8.67 6.17 6.56
C GLU A 33 -8.56 7.62 6.13
N ARG A 34 -7.85 7.86 5.02
CA ARG A 34 -7.86 9.18 4.40
C ARG A 34 -9.08 9.28 3.50
N SER A 35 -10.02 10.15 3.84
CA SER A 35 -11.11 10.52 2.93
C SER A 35 -10.51 11.19 1.70
N LEU A 36 -10.81 10.66 0.51
CA LEU A 36 -10.28 11.22 -0.73
C LEU A 36 -10.85 12.63 -0.93
N LYS A 37 -9.95 13.61 -1.10
CA LYS A 37 -10.36 14.96 -1.49
C LYS A 37 -11.04 14.91 -2.86
N PRO A 38 -11.98 15.83 -3.18
CA PRO A 38 -12.63 15.85 -4.50
C PRO A 38 -11.63 15.84 -5.66
N LEU A 39 -10.53 16.57 -5.52
CA LEU A 39 -9.44 16.61 -6.49
C LEU A 39 -8.74 15.26 -6.65
N GLU A 40 -8.48 14.55 -5.55
CA GLU A 40 -7.90 13.19 -5.60
C GLU A 40 -8.86 12.22 -6.28
N LYS A 41 -10.18 12.33 -6.04
CA LYS A 41 -11.18 11.49 -6.74
C LYS A 41 -11.15 11.69 -8.24
N VAL A 42 -11.00 12.94 -8.71
CA VAL A 42 -10.86 13.23 -10.15
C VAL A 42 -9.57 12.61 -10.69
N LEU A 43 -8.46 12.74 -9.97
CA LEU A 43 -7.18 12.15 -10.37
C LEU A 43 -7.25 10.61 -10.45
N TYR A 44 -7.86 9.96 -9.46
CA TYR A 44 -8.09 8.51 -9.48
C TYR A 44 -9.07 8.08 -10.58
N GLY A 45 -10.09 8.88 -10.86
CA GLY A 45 -11.00 8.66 -11.98
C GLY A 45 -10.27 8.71 -13.32
N PHE A 46 -9.43 9.74 -13.53
CA PHE A 46 -8.59 9.87 -14.71
C PHE A 46 -7.60 8.69 -14.83
N ALA A 47 -6.91 8.34 -13.75
CA ALA A 47 -5.99 7.21 -13.72
C ALA A 47 -6.70 5.89 -14.06
N THR A 48 -7.91 5.68 -13.53
CA THR A 48 -8.73 4.50 -13.85
C THR A 48 -9.10 4.47 -15.34
N GLY A 49 -9.53 5.60 -15.91
CA GLY A 49 -9.80 5.71 -17.34
C GLY A 49 -8.58 5.37 -18.18
N MET A 50 -7.40 5.89 -17.80
CA MET A 50 -6.13 5.58 -18.46
C MET A 50 -5.78 4.09 -18.38
N CYS A 51 -5.97 3.44 -17.23
CA CYS A 51 -5.76 2.00 -17.07
C CYS A 51 -6.70 1.16 -17.94
N ILE A 52 -7.97 1.57 -18.08
CA ILE A 52 -8.92 0.92 -18.98
C ILE A 52 -8.48 1.07 -20.43
N CYS A 53 -8.05 2.28 -20.84
CA CYS A 53 -7.52 2.50 -22.18
C CYS A 53 -6.29 1.62 -22.46
N PHE A 54 -5.35 1.51 -21.50
CA PHE A 54 -4.22 0.61 -21.63
C PHE A 54 -4.63 -0.86 -21.71
N PHE A 55 -5.59 -1.30 -20.88
CA PHE A 55 -6.12 -2.65 -20.95
C PHE A 55 -6.67 -2.97 -22.35
N VAL A 56 -7.54 -2.09 -22.89
CA VAL A 56 -8.12 -2.27 -24.23
C VAL A 56 -7.04 -2.24 -25.29
N GLY A 57 -6.12 -1.28 -25.24
CA GLY A 57 -5.01 -1.16 -26.20
C GLY A 57 -4.12 -2.40 -26.22
N PHE A 58 -3.71 -2.91 -25.05
CA PHE A 58 -2.90 -4.12 -24.94
C PHE A 58 -3.67 -5.39 -25.32
N ALA A 59 -4.95 -5.49 -24.98
CA ALA A 59 -5.79 -6.62 -25.39
C ALA A 59 -5.95 -6.67 -26.92
N VAL A 60 -6.23 -5.54 -27.56
CA VAL A 60 -6.30 -5.44 -29.02
C VAL A 60 -4.95 -5.76 -29.66
N ALA A 61 -3.86 -5.23 -29.12
CA ALA A 61 -2.51 -5.53 -29.59
C ALA A 61 -2.18 -7.04 -29.49
N ALA A 62 -2.56 -7.70 -28.39
CA ALA A 62 -2.34 -9.13 -28.19
C ALA A 62 -3.13 -9.99 -29.20
N VAL A 63 -4.36 -9.60 -29.54
CA VAL A 63 -5.18 -10.28 -30.55
C VAL A 63 -4.60 -10.08 -31.94
N LEU A 64 -4.23 -8.85 -32.30
CA LEU A 64 -3.67 -8.52 -33.61
C LEU A 64 -2.26 -9.09 -33.82
N SER A 65 -1.50 -9.30 -32.75
CA SER A 65 -0.17 -9.90 -32.81
C SER A 65 -0.19 -11.42 -32.90
N TRP A 66 -1.33 -12.06 -32.62
CA TRP A 66 -1.45 -13.50 -32.60
C TRP A 66 -1.12 -14.09 -33.99
N GLY A 67 -0.05 -14.89 -34.07
CA GLY A 67 0.44 -15.49 -35.31
C GLY A 67 1.30 -14.57 -36.20
N ARG A 68 1.46 -13.28 -35.84
CA ARG A 68 2.32 -12.34 -36.59
C ARG A 68 3.63 -12.01 -35.87
N LEU A 69 3.62 -11.94 -34.54
CA LEU A 69 4.78 -11.64 -33.71
C LEU A 69 5.27 -12.89 -32.97
N PRO A 70 6.54 -12.90 -32.50
CA PRO A 70 7.04 -13.93 -31.60
C PRO A 70 6.11 -14.13 -30.39
N HIS A 71 5.92 -15.38 -29.97
CA HIS A 71 5.02 -15.72 -28.86
C HIS A 71 5.31 -14.93 -27.58
N LEU A 72 6.59 -14.64 -27.31
CA LEU A 72 7.03 -13.83 -26.17
C LEU A 72 6.49 -12.39 -26.20
N SER A 73 6.41 -11.74 -27.37
CA SER A 73 5.88 -10.37 -27.48
C SER A 73 4.37 -10.36 -27.23
N THR A 74 3.66 -11.36 -27.73
CA THR A 74 2.23 -11.55 -27.49
C THR A 74 1.96 -11.82 -25.99
N LEU A 75 2.83 -12.58 -25.32
CA LEU A 75 2.75 -12.80 -23.88
C LEU A 75 2.92 -11.49 -23.09
N GLY A 76 3.83 -10.62 -23.52
CA GLY A 76 4.02 -9.28 -22.92
C GLY A 76 2.76 -8.43 -23.01
N PHE A 77 2.08 -8.41 -24.16
CA PHE A 77 0.81 -7.70 -24.31
C PHE A 77 -0.32 -8.32 -23.46
N ALA A 78 -0.39 -9.65 -23.40
CA ALA A 78 -1.34 -10.33 -22.53
C ALA A 78 -1.13 -9.95 -21.05
N LEU A 79 0.12 -9.97 -20.56
CA LEU A 79 0.47 -9.56 -19.20
C LEU A 79 0.14 -8.08 -18.95
N GLY A 80 0.44 -7.20 -19.90
CA GLY A 80 0.08 -5.78 -19.83
C GLY A 80 -1.44 -5.57 -19.71
N SER A 81 -2.22 -6.36 -20.44
CA SER A 81 -3.69 -6.31 -20.34
C SER A 81 -4.18 -6.77 -18.97
N VAL A 82 -3.71 -7.91 -18.46
CA VAL A 82 -4.09 -8.43 -17.13
C VAL A 82 -3.72 -7.42 -16.03
N PHE A 83 -2.54 -6.82 -16.14
CA PHE A 83 -2.10 -5.77 -15.22
C PHE A 83 -3.01 -4.53 -15.28
N GLY A 84 -3.29 -4.01 -16.48
CA GLY A 84 -4.18 -2.86 -16.65
C GLY A 84 -5.57 -3.11 -16.05
N LEU A 85 -6.12 -4.30 -16.25
CA LEU A 85 -7.40 -4.72 -15.67
C LEU A 85 -7.34 -4.83 -14.14
N ALA A 86 -6.33 -5.51 -13.59
CA ALA A 86 -6.16 -5.65 -12.15
C ALA A 86 -6.04 -4.29 -11.46
N PHE A 87 -5.26 -3.38 -12.05
CA PHE A 87 -5.09 -2.03 -11.54
C PHE A 87 -6.40 -1.22 -11.62
N ALA A 88 -7.10 -1.28 -12.76
CA ALA A 88 -8.39 -0.61 -12.94
C ALA A 88 -9.45 -1.10 -11.93
N VAL A 89 -9.47 -2.40 -11.62
CA VAL A 89 -10.37 -2.96 -10.60
C VAL A 89 -10.03 -2.39 -9.21
N VAL A 90 -8.76 -2.35 -8.82
CA VAL A 90 -8.34 -1.80 -7.53
C VAL A 90 -8.66 -0.30 -7.42
N THR A 91 -8.33 0.49 -8.44
CA THR A 91 -8.61 1.94 -8.42
C THR A 91 -10.10 2.23 -8.45
N THR A 92 -10.90 1.45 -9.19
CA THR A 92 -12.36 1.56 -9.18
C THR A 92 -12.95 1.21 -7.82
N GLN A 93 -12.44 0.18 -7.14
CA GLN A 93 -12.88 -0.17 -5.78
C GLN A 93 -12.57 0.94 -4.79
N VAL A 94 -11.37 1.55 -4.86
CA VAL A 94 -11.00 2.71 -4.06
C VAL A 94 -11.93 3.89 -4.34
N LEU A 95 -12.21 4.18 -5.61
CA LEU A 95 -13.10 5.28 -6.00
C LEU A 95 -14.54 5.08 -5.53
N ARG A 96 -15.07 3.84 -5.63
CA ARG A 96 -16.40 3.47 -5.16
C ARG A 96 -16.55 3.58 -3.64
N ARG A 97 -15.50 3.20 -2.88
CA ARG A 97 -15.51 3.35 -1.41
C ARG A 97 -15.36 4.81 -0.97
N GLY A 98 -14.73 5.65 -1.79
CA GLY A 98 -14.46 7.05 -1.47
C GLY A 98 -13.49 7.27 -0.30
N ARG A 99 -12.91 6.19 0.24
CA ARG A 99 -11.93 6.17 1.32
C ARG A 99 -10.74 5.35 0.86
N PHE A 100 -9.54 5.84 1.12
CA PHE A 100 -8.30 5.13 0.85
C PHE A 100 -7.73 4.58 2.15
N ASN A 101 -7.69 3.25 2.27
CA ASN A 101 -7.08 2.61 3.43
C ASN A 101 -5.58 2.42 3.15
N MET A 102 -4.75 3.26 3.78
CA MET A 102 -3.30 3.27 3.52
C MET A 102 -2.63 1.91 3.79
N LYS A 103 -3.15 1.11 4.72
CA LYS A 103 -2.57 -0.21 5.04
C LYS A 103 -2.96 -1.26 4.00
N LYS A 104 -4.24 -1.37 3.67
CA LYS A 104 -4.77 -2.44 2.80
C LYS A 104 -4.61 -2.14 1.32
N ASP A 105 -4.90 -0.92 0.89
CA ASP A 105 -4.95 -0.58 -0.53
C ASP A 105 -3.54 -0.36 -1.10
N THR A 106 -2.66 0.31 -0.34
CA THR A 106 -1.25 0.49 -0.76
C THR A 106 -0.54 -0.84 -0.90
N GLY A 107 -0.73 -1.78 0.03
CA GLY A 107 -0.11 -3.11 -0.05
C GLY A 107 -0.53 -3.89 -1.31
N LYS A 108 -1.81 -3.81 -1.69
CA LYS A 108 -2.32 -4.42 -2.94
C LYS A 108 -1.72 -3.77 -4.17
N ILE A 109 -1.71 -2.43 -4.22
CA ILE A 109 -1.17 -1.66 -5.35
C ILE A 109 0.32 -1.99 -5.53
N THR A 110 1.11 -1.89 -4.45
CA THR A 110 2.54 -2.21 -4.47
C THR A 110 2.79 -3.66 -4.91
N GLY A 111 2.01 -4.61 -4.40
CA GLY A 111 2.13 -6.01 -4.80
C GLY A 111 1.84 -6.25 -6.29
N ILE A 112 0.79 -5.63 -6.83
CA ILE A 112 0.44 -5.73 -8.26
C ILE A 112 1.52 -5.10 -9.14
N VAL A 113 2.01 -3.91 -8.78
CA VAL A 113 3.10 -3.22 -9.49
C VAL A 113 4.38 -4.04 -9.45
N TRP A 114 4.73 -4.60 -8.30
CA TRP A 114 5.93 -5.41 -8.13
C TRP A 114 5.90 -6.68 -8.97
N MET A 115 4.78 -7.42 -8.93
CA MET A 115 4.59 -8.62 -9.76
C MET A 115 4.71 -8.30 -11.25
N PHE A 116 4.12 -7.18 -11.69
CA PHE A 116 4.23 -6.73 -13.07
C PHE A 116 5.65 -6.36 -13.46
N LEU A 117 6.37 -5.63 -12.61
CA LEU A 117 7.77 -5.26 -12.86
C LEU A 117 8.67 -6.48 -12.99
N ILE A 118 8.51 -7.50 -12.13
CA ILE A 118 9.26 -8.76 -12.24
C ILE A 118 8.95 -9.44 -13.57
N ALA A 119 7.66 -9.61 -13.90
CA ALA A 119 7.25 -10.28 -15.13
C ALA A 119 7.79 -9.56 -16.39
N MET A 120 7.69 -8.23 -16.42
CA MET A 120 8.23 -7.40 -17.49
C MET A 120 9.75 -7.53 -17.62
N MET A 121 10.47 -7.50 -16.49
CA MET A 121 11.93 -7.63 -16.50
C MET A 121 12.36 -9.01 -17.01
N THR A 122 11.65 -10.08 -16.63
CA THR A 122 11.91 -11.43 -17.16
C THR A 122 11.72 -11.47 -18.68
N ILE A 123 10.65 -10.85 -19.20
CA ILE A 123 10.44 -10.76 -20.65
C ILE A 123 11.58 -10.00 -21.33
N PHE A 124 12.01 -8.87 -20.76
CA PHE A 124 13.10 -8.08 -21.32
C PHE A 124 14.44 -8.81 -21.32
N LEU A 125 14.75 -9.59 -20.29
CA LEU A 125 15.95 -10.42 -20.25
C LEU A 125 15.92 -11.51 -21.32
N VAL A 126 14.78 -12.21 -21.47
CA VAL A 126 14.64 -13.27 -22.46
C VAL A 126 14.68 -12.72 -23.89
N GLN A 127 13.98 -11.61 -24.14
CA GLN A 127 13.95 -10.97 -25.47
C GLN A 127 15.28 -10.30 -25.83
N GLY A 128 15.95 -9.68 -24.86
CA GLY A 128 17.23 -9.02 -25.07
C GLY A 128 18.32 -9.99 -25.54
N GLN A 129 18.28 -11.25 -25.09
CA GLN A 129 19.22 -12.30 -25.51
C GLN A 129 18.94 -12.85 -26.92
N GLN A 130 17.70 -12.73 -27.41
CA GLN A 130 17.30 -13.24 -28.72
C GLN A 130 17.50 -12.21 -29.85
N MET A 131 17.87 -10.97 -29.54
CA MET A 131 18.08 -9.95 -30.56
C MET A 131 19.36 -10.22 -31.37
N PRO A 132 19.32 -10.10 -32.72
CA PRO A 132 20.50 -10.23 -33.57
C PRO A 132 21.58 -9.18 -33.28
N ASP A 133 21.16 -8.02 -32.75
CA ASP A 133 22.01 -6.90 -32.38
C ASP A 133 22.17 -6.85 -30.85
N THR A 134 23.32 -7.32 -30.38
CA THR A 134 23.67 -7.38 -28.95
C THR A 134 23.63 -5.99 -28.29
N ALA A 135 23.91 -4.91 -29.04
CA ALA A 135 23.89 -3.56 -28.50
C ALA A 135 22.47 -3.12 -28.15
N LYS A 136 21.49 -3.38 -29.04
CA LYS A 136 20.07 -3.09 -28.79
C LYS A 136 19.49 -3.94 -27.66
N GLY A 137 19.83 -5.23 -27.60
CA GLY A 137 19.44 -6.10 -26.51
C GLY A 137 19.95 -5.60 -25.15
N THR A 138 21.21 -5.18 -25.10
CA THR A 138 21.82 -4.62 -23.88
C THR A 138 21.17 -3.30 -23.47
N GLN A 139 20.89 -2.40 -24.42
CA GLN A 139 20.17 -1.15 -24.14
C GLN A 139 18.77 -1.40 -23.58
N MET A 140 18.03 -2.35 -24.13
CA MET A 140 16.70 -2.71 -23.66
C MET A 140 16.73 -3.25 -22.22
N ILE A 141 17.69 -4.12 -21.90
CA ILE A 141 17.89 -4.63 -20.53
C ILE A 141 18.26 -3.50 -19.58
N LEU A 142 19.15 -2.58 -20.00
CA LEU A 142 19.59 -1.46 -19.17
C LEU A 142 18.45 -0.49 -18.87
N VAL A 143 17.62 -0.16 -19.87
CA VAL A 143 16.41 0.66 -19.67
C VAL A 143 15.42 -0.06 -18.73
N GLY A 144 15.22 -1.36 -18.92
CA GLY A 144 14.39 -2.18 -18.04
C GLY A 144 14.88 -2.16 -16.59
N LEU A 145 16.20 -2.26 -16.38
CA LEU A 145 16.82 -2.23 -15.06
C LEU A 145 16.69 -0.86 -14.40
N VAL A 146 16.90 0.24 -15.14
CA VAL A 146 16.68 1.60 -14.65
C VAL A 146 15.22 1.76 -14.21
N PHE A 147 14.26 1.30 -15.00
CA PHE A 147 12.84 1.35 -14.65
C PHE A 147 12.52 0.50 -13.42
N PHE A 148 13.10 -0.70 -13.33
CA PHE A 148 12.93 -1.60 -12.18
C PHE A 148 13.48 -0.99 -10.88
N VAL A 149 14.65 -0.37 -10.92
CA VAL A 149 15.24 0.29 -9.74
C VAL A 149 14.44 1.53 -9.36
N THR A 150 14.13 2.41 -10.32
CA THR A 150 13.44 3.67 -10.04
C THR A 150 12.00 3.48 -9.59
N PHE A 151 11.22 2.59 -10.21
CA PHE A 151 9.83 2.39 -9.82
C PHE A 151 9.65 1.28 -8.78
N GLY A 152 10.40 0.20 -8.90
CA GLY A 152 10.30 -0.94 -7.99
C GLY A 152 10.94 -0.65 -6.63
N VAL A 153 12.25 -0.38 -6.62
CA VAL A 153 13.00 -0.23 -5.35
C VAL A 153 12.59 1.04 -4.62
N VAL A 154 12.57 2.19 -5.29
CA VAL A 154 12.18 3.46 -4.64
C VAL A 154 10.73 3.41 -4.18
N GLY A 155 9.82 2.86 -4.99
CA GLY A 155 8.41 2.69 -4.62
C GLY A 155 8.22 1.78 -3.40
N MET A 156 8.93 0.64 -3.35
CA MET A 156 8.90 -0.26 -2.20
C MET A 156 9.50 0.38 -0.95
N LEU A 157 10.58 1.15 -1.10
CA LEU A 157 11.21 1.86 0.00
C LEU A 157 10.27 2.94 0.56
N GLN A 158 9.61 3.73 -0.29
CA GLN A 158 8.58 4.67 0.13
C GLN A 158 7.43 3.96 0.85
N TYR A 159 6.98 2.81 0.35
CA TYR A 159 5.95 2.00 1.01
C TYR A 159 6.40 1.55 2.42
N ASN A 160 7.63 1.05 2.54
CA ASN A 160 8.17 0.60 3.83
C ASN A 160 8.32 1.76 4.82
N ILE A 161 8.76 2.93 4.35
CA ILE A 161 8.85 4.15 5.16
C ILE A 161 7.46 4.56 5.65
N GLN A 162 6.46 4.61 4.76
CA GLN A 162 5.10 4.96 5.14
C GLN A 162 4.51 3.96 6.15
N GLN A 163 4.77 2.67 5.98
CA GLN A 163 4.34 1.64 6.93
C GLN A 163 5.06 1.76 8.28
N ALA A 164 6.36 2.06 8.28
CA ALA A 164 7.13 2.29 9.49
C ALA A 164 6.63 3.53 10.24
N GLU A 165 6.35 4.61 9.53
CA GLU A 165 5.78 5.83 10.08
C GLU A 165 4.42 5.58 10.72
N LEU A 166 3.54 4.82 10.04
CA LEU A 166 2.25 4.42 10.61
C LEU A 166 2.44 3.62 11.91
N ARG A 167 3.33 2.61 11.92
CA ARG A 167 3.61 1.82 13.14
C ARG A 167 4.17 2.68 14.28
N LEU A 168 5.02 3.65 13.96
CA LEU A 168 5.61 4.55 14.94
C LEU A 168 4.53 5.45 15.55
N ARG A 169 3.66 6.04 14.72
CA ARG A 169 2.51 6.83 15.18
C ARG A 169 1.57 6.00 16.07
N GLU A 170 1.29 4.75 15.68
CA GLU A 170 0.49 3.83 16.51
C GLU A 170 1.15 3.54 17.87
N SER A 171 2.47 3.36 17.87
CA SER A 171 3.23 3.08 19.09
C SER A 171 3.28 4.30 20.02
N LEU A 172 3.45 5.49 19.45
CA LEU A 172 3.45 6.75 20.19
C LEU A 172 2.08 7.02 20.82
N LEU A 173 1.00 6.84 20.05
CA LEU A 173 -0.36 7.01 20.54
C LEU A 173 -0.68 6.04 21.71
N LYS A 174 -0.14 4.82 21.64
CA LYS A 174 -0.26 3.84 22.72
C LYS A 174 0.49 4.26 23.99
N VAL A 175 1.69 4.83 23.85
CA VAL A 175 2.47 5.34 24.99
C VAL A 175 1.77 6.54 25.63
N GLU A 176 1.24 7.48 24.83
CA GLU A 176 0.47 8.62 25.33
C GLU A 176 -0.74 8.17 26.16
N MET A 177 -1.46 7.14 25.71
CA MET A 177 -2.57 6.55 26.46
C MET A 177 -2.11 5.99 27.81
N GLN A 178 -1.01 5.22 27.84
CA GLN A 178 -0.48 4.66 29.08
C GLN A 178 -0.05 5.74 30.09
N ILE A 179 0.51 6.86 29.60
CA ILE A 179 0.87 8.00 30.44
C ILE A 179 -0.39 8.69 30.98
N ALA A 180 -1.41 8.90 30.14
CA ALA A 180 -2.68 9.49 30.57
C ALA A 180 -3.34 8.64 31.67
N GLU A 181 -3.36 7.32 31.49
CA GLU A 181 -3.89 6.38 32.48
C GLU A 181 -3.08 6.38 33.79
N LEU A 182 -1.75 6.38 33.72
CA LEU A 182 -0.90 6.50 34.90
C LEU A 182 -1.10 7.83 35.62
N SER A 183 -1.27 8.93 34.88
CA SER A 183 -1.55 10.25 35.44
C SER A 183 -2.89 10.29 36.19
N GLU A 184 -3.95 9.71 35.61
CA GLU A 184 -5.25 9.57 36.27
C GLU A 184 -5.20 8.70 37.54
N ARG A 185 -4.32 7.69 37.57
CA ARG A 185 -4.11 6.85 38.76
C ARG A 185 -3.31 7.55 39.86
N LEU A 186 -2.32 8.36 39.48
CA LEU A 186 -1.43 9.04 40.42
C LEU A 186 -2.02 10.32 41.00
N LEU A 187 -2.91 11.00 40.28
CA LEU A 187 -3.67 12.14 40.78
C LEU A 187 -5.00 11.66 41.37
N PRO A 188 -5.11 11.50 42.70
CA PRO A 188 -6.35 11.01 43.30
C PRO A 188 -7.46 12.02 43.01
N LYS A 189 -8.62 11.50 42.61
CA LYS A 189 -9.88 12.21 42.33
C LYS A 189 -10.46 12.88 43.59
N GLY A 190 -9.68 13.76 44.22
CA GLY A 190 -9.93 14.30 45.55
C GLY A 190 -8.84 15.19 46.14
N SER A 191 -7.64 15.34 45.54
CA SER A 191 -6.73 16.40 46.00
C SER A 191 -7.27 17.76 45.52
N LYS A 192 -8.18 18.33 46.31
CA LYS A 192 -8.54 19.75 46.21
C LYS A 192 -7.22 20.52 46.24
N ILE A 193 -6.86 21.15 45.14
CA ILE A 193 -5.79 22.14 45.12
C ILE A 193 -6.25 23.19 46.14
N PRO A 194 -5.51 23.45 47.23
CA PRO A 194 -5.86 24.53 48.13
C PRO A 194 -5.83 25.82 47.30
N GLU A 195 -7.00 26.43 47.09
CA GLU A 195 -7.11 27.80 46.62
C GLU A 195 -6.35 28.66 47.63
N ASN A 196 -5.31 29.33 47.13
CA ASN A 196 -4.51 30.29 47.88
C ASN A 196 -4.75 31.66 47.26
#